data_AF-M2TEI0-F1
#
_entry.id   AF-M2TEI0-F1
#
_cell.length_a   1.000
_cell.length_b   1.000
_cell.length_c   1.000
_cell.angle_alpha   90.00
_cell.angle_beta   90.00
_cell.angle_gamma   90.00
#
_symmetry.space_group_name_H-M   'P 1'
#
loop_
_entity.id
_entity.type
_entity.pdbx_description
1 polymer ?
#
loop_
_entity_poly.entity_id
_entity_poly.type
_entity_poly.pdbx_seq_one_letter_code
_entity_poly.pdbx_strand_id
1 'polypeptide(L)'
;MAPPTAQHRRNGDGKVLFLYAILALIGLYTMRIVTSMTSNPVGFMDMFASRKLPDGTPLKTDYTGIKLIDTGLAFLVSAFVFGPLRSNEAYYWQQIHFLPQLAPLIAIMNVEACRDGNQGKWLTYTAIWAFFYQNVGGSFVITIWWMLFHYQTSPKSYYQTGCTVPLAYARVMLPAIVFLYIIPTIAIWYPADKSISTLQSVLAFWQFTPIFVNIPLWLVSLTSSLNTTNQKKNADVFHLRIMYAVLFFFSVAVHWYSIYGISVSEHPDANYARVFIPSTYTWSKDIPWGLLWIFQWDWIVIGIMYIIPSWVAACDVQRMKKGEASLENVFESILMIMTIAIGGGPGAALSAVWFWREGNLAAIEGASAVKKGQ
;
A
#
# COMPACT_ATOMS: atom_id res chain seq x y z
N MET A 1 -9.78 -39.78 -13.78
CA MET A 1 -9.29 -38.42 -13.42
C MET A 1 -7.80 -38.40 -13.69
N ALA A 2 -7.35 -37.59 -14.66
CA ALA A 2 -5.92 -37.38 -14.83
C ALA A 2 -5.36 -36.72 -13.55
N PRO A 3 -4.20 -37.14 -13.03
CA PRO A 3 -3.60 -36.47 -11.89
C PRO A 3 -3.38 -35.00 -12.26
N PRO A 4 -3.53 -34.05 -11.30
CA PRO A 4 -3.23 -32.66 -11.58
C PRO A 4 -1.79 -32.61 -12.04
N THR A 5 -1.58 -32.18 -13.29
CA THR A 5 -0.25 -31.90 -13.84
C THR A 5 0.47 -31.08 -12.80
N ALA A 6 1.58 -31.62 -12.27
CA ALA A 6 2.37 -30.96 -11.24
C ALA A 6 2.62 -29.52 -11.71
N GLN A 7 1.94 -28.55 -11.11
CA GLN A 7 2.08 -27.16 -11.49
C GLN A 7 3.54 -26.83 -11.24
N HIS A 8 4.31 -26.60 -12.31
CA HIS A 8 5.71 -26.19 -12.21
C HIS A 8 5.76 -24.81 -11.56
N ARG A 9 5.76 -24.82 -10.22
CA ARG A 9 5.98 -23.67 -9.34
C ARG A 9 7.47 -23.32 -9.34
N ARG A 10 7.80 -22.16 -8.79
CA ARG A 10 9.20 -21.68 -8.77
C ARG A 10 9.99 -22.44 -7.72
N ASN A 11 11.26 -22.67 -8.02
CA ASN A 11 12.21 -23.11 -7.00
C ASN A 11 12.37 -22.00 -5.97
N GLY A 12 12.29 -22.34 -4.68
CA GLY A 12 12.47 -21.38 -3.58
C GLY A 12 11.21 -20.67 -3.10
N ASP A 13 10.02 -20.98 -3.63
CA ASP A 13 8.75 -20.39 -3.16
C ASP A 13 8.55 -20.49 -1.65
N GLY A 14 8.89 -21.64 -1.06
CA GLY A 14 8.78 -21.84 0.38
C GLY A 14 9.64 -20.86 1.19
N LYS A 15 10.81 -20.45 0.67
CA LYS A 15 11.70 -19.49 1.34
C LYS A 15 11.11 -18.09 1.32
N VAL A 16 10.56 -17.66 0.18
CA VAL A 16 9.92 -16.34 0.04
C VAL A 16 8.66 -16.27 0.91
N LEU A 17 7.82 -17.31 0.89
CA LEU A 17 6.62 -17.38 1.74
C LEU A 17 6.97 -17.37 3.23
N PHE A 18 8.03 -18.10 3.63
CA PHE A 18 8.52 -18.08 5.01
C PHE A 18 9.02 -16.69 5.43
N LEU A 19 9.73 -15.99 4.54
CA LEU A 19 10.16 -14.61 4.78
C LEU A 19 8.96 -13.66 4.96
N TYR A 20 7.93 -13.77 4.13
CA TYR A 20 6.70 -13.00 4.32
C TYR A 20 6.01 -13.33 5.65
N ALA A 21 6.00 -14.59 6.08
CA ALA A 21 5.40 -14.98 7.35
C ALA A 21 6.15 -14.33 8.53
N ILE A 22 7.49 -14.34 8.50
CA ILE A 22 8.31 -13.65 9.50
C ILE A 22 8.00 -12.15 9.52
N LEU A 23 7.95 -11.49 8.35
CA LEU A 23 7.71 -10.04 8.28
C LEU A 23 6.31 -9.66 8.76
N ALA A 24 5.30 -10.48 8.47
CA ALA A 24 3.95 -10.31 9.00
C ALA A 24 3.97 -10.41 10.55
N LEU A 25 4.62 -11.45 11.09
CA LEU A 25 4.73 -11.63 12.55
C LEU A 25 5.50 -10.49 13.22
N ILE A 26 6.56 -9.97 12.59
CA ILE A 26 7.29 -8.79 13.06
C ILE A 26 6.34 -7.59 13.13
N GLY A 27 5.61 -7.29 12.04
CA GLY A 27 4.65 -6.18 12.00
C GLY A 27 3.57 -6.29 13.09
N LEU A 28 2.97 -7.47 13.26
CA LEU A 28 1.99 -7.73 14.31
C LEU A 28 2.61 -7.57 15.71
N TYR A 29 3.80 -8.12 15.91
CA TYR A 29 4.50 -8.06 17.19
C TYR A 29 4.82 -6.62 17.59
N THR A 30 5.45 -5.85 16.71
CA THR A 30 5.94 -4.50 17.02
C THR A 30 4.83 -3.46 17.12
N MET A 31 3.75 -3.59 16.33
CA MET A 31 2.64 -2.64 16.34
C MET A 31 1.57 -2.94 17.38
N ARG A 32 1.33 -4.22 17.72
CA ARG A 32 0.20 -4.63 18.57
C ARG A 32 0.60 -5.34 19.84
N ILE A 33 1.47 -6.34 19.76
CA ILE A 33 1.79 -7.17 20.92
C ILE A 33 2.66 -6.38 21.90
N VAL A 34 3.78 -5.84 21.44
CA VAL A 34 4.73 -5.10 22.28
C VAL A 34 4.11 -3.84 22.87
N THR A 35 3.36 -3.09 22.06
CA THR A 35 2.66 -1.87 22.50
C THR A 35 1.65 -2.18 23.59
N SER A 36 0.89 -3.27 23.45
CA SER A 36 -0.04 -3.74 24.49
C SER A 36 0.68 -4.23 25.75
N MET A 37 1.77 -4.98 25.62
CA MET A 37 2.53 -5.51 26.75
C MET A 37 3.25 -4.43 27.57
N THR A 38 3.58 -3.31 26.92
CA THR A 38 4.34 -2.21 27.53
C THR A 38 3.49 -0.97 27.82
N SER A 39 2.18 -1.03 27.55
CA SER A 39 1.25 0.09 27.68
C SER A 39 1.68 1.35 26.91
N ASN A 40 2.31 1.16 25.75
CA ASN A 40 2.67 2.23 24.82
C ASN A 40 1.66 2.32 23.67
N PRO A 41 1.27 3.52 23.19
CA PRO A 41 1.70 4.84 23.65
C PRO A 41 1.15 5.18 25.05
N VAL A 42 2.01 5.70 25.93
CA VAL A 42 1.67 6.00 27.34
C VAL A 42 0.52 7.01 27.39
N GLY A 43 -0.54 6.70 28.15
CA GLY A 43 -1.69 7.58 28.35
C GLY A 43 -2.66 7.64 27.16
N PHE A 44 -2.44 6.90 26.07
CA PHE A 44 -3.33 6.93 24.90
C PHE A 44 -4.76 6.46 25.23
N MET A 45 -4.88 5.38 26.01
CA MET A 45 -6.20 4.86 26.41
C MET A 45 -6.92 5.82 27.37
N ASP A 46 -6.19 6.51 28.24
CA ASP A 46 -6.76 7.52 29.16
C ASP A 46 -7.22 8.77 28.41
N MET A 47 -6.42 9.23 27.44
CA MET A 47 -6.78 10.31 26.52
C MET A 47 -8.06 9.94 25.74
N PHE A 48 -8.13 8.73 25.20
CA PHE A 48 -9.30 8.25 24.48
C PHE A 48 -10.54 8.15 25.38
N ALA A 49 -10.40 7.61 26.59
CA ALA A 49 -11.49 7.49 27.56
C ALA A 49 -12.00 8.85 28.04
N SER A 50 -11.11 9.82 28.26
CA SER A 50 -11.44 11.19 28.67
C SER A 50 -12.00 12.05 27.54
N ARG A 51 -11.91 11.60 26.28
CA ARG A 51 -12.35 12.30 25.07
C ARG A 51 -11.74 13.69 24.92
N LYS A 52 -10.48 13.84 25.33
CA LYS A 52 -9.72 15.09 25.22
C LYS A 52 -8.31 14.77 24.77
N LEU A 53 -7.77 15.59 23.87
CA LEU A 53 -6.35 15.58 23.52
C LEU A 53 -5.50 16.06 24.71
N PRO A 54 -4.17 15.86 24.69
CA PRO A 54 -3.28 16.21 25.81
C PRO A 54 -3.31 17.70 26.21
N ASP A 55 -3.65 18.58 25.27
CA ASP A 55 -3.83 20.03 25.50
C ASP A 55 -5.22 20.40 26.06
N GLY A 56 -6.08 19.41 26.30
CA GLY A 56 -7.46 19.59 26.76
C GLY A 56 -8.48 19.79 25.63
N THR A 57 -8.05 19.87 24.38
CA THR A 57 -8.94 20.06 23.22
C THR A 57 -9.89 18.86 23.08
N PRO A 58 -11.20 19.08 22.89
CA PRO A 58 -12.16 17.97 22.77
C PRO A 58 -11.86 17.04 21.59
N LEU A 59 -11.87 15.74 21.87
CA LEU A 59 -11.89 14.71 20.84
C LEU A 59 -13.33 14.54 20.33
N LYS A 60 -13.51 14.63 19.02
CA LYS A 60 -14.79 14.38 18.36
C LYS A 60 -15.10 12.88 18.45
N THR A 61 -16.31 12.56 18.89
CA THR A 61 -16.76 11.17 19.15
C THR A 61 -18.08 10.83 18.45
N ASP A 62 -18.59 11.76 17.65
CA ASP A 62 -19.81 11.60 16.86
C ASP A 62 -19.49 12.05 15.44
N TYR A 63 -19.62 11.12 14.48
CA TYR A 63 -19.29 11.34 13.07
C TYR A 63 -20.45 10.89 12.17
N THR A 64 -21.06 9.76 12.50
CA THR A 64 -22.13 9.11 11.72
C THR A 64 -23.42 8.97 12.52
N GLY A 65 -23.38 9.18 13.84
CA GLY A 65 -24.48 8.89 14.77
C GLY A 65 -24.57 7.41 15.18
N ILE A 66 -23.73 6.54 14.61
CA ILE A 66 -23.71 5.11 14.91
C ILE A 66 -22.56 4.84 15.89
N LYS A 67 -22.90 4.61 17.17
CA LYS A 67 -21.94 4.49 18.28
C LYS A 67 -20.77 3.54 17.99
N LEU A 68 -21.01 2.37 17.40
CA LEU A 68 -19.94 1.40 17.11
C LEU A 68 -18.96 1.94 16.07
N ILE A 69 -19.47 2.55 15.00
CA ILE A 69 -18.65 3.15 13.93
C ILE A 69 -17.89 4.35 14.49
N ASP A 70 -18.58 5.22 15.23
CA ASP A 70 -17.99 6.45 15.74
C ASP A 70 -16.93 6.20 16.82
N THR A 71 -17.09 5.13 17.62
CA THR A 71 -16.05 4.71 18.58
C THR A 71 -14.79 4.26 17.84
N GLY A 72 -14.93 3.44 16.79
CA GLY A 72 -13.79 3.02 15.97
C GLY A 72 -13.11 4.19 15.26
N LEU A 73 -13.91 5.10 14.68
CA LEU A 73 -13.40 6.31 14.03
C LEU A 73 -12.70 7.24 15.00
N ALA A 74 -13.27 7.50 16.18
CA ALA A 74 -12.63 8.33 17.19
C ALA A 74 -11.28 7.74 17.62
N PHE A 75 -11.18 6.41 17.75
CA PHE A 75 -9.93 5.73 18.09
C PHE A 75 -8.87 5.93 17.00
N LEU A 76 -9.24 5.72 15.73
CA LEU A 76 -8.34 5.95 14.59
C LEU A 76 -7.96 7.42 14.46
N VAL A 77 -8.91 8.36 14.56
CA VAL A 77 -8.64 9.80 14.53
C VAL A 77 -7.66 10.19 15.63
N SER A 78 -7.82 9.67 16.84
CA SER A 78 -6.90 9.90 17.97
C SER A 78 -5.47 9.46 17.66
N ALA A 79 -5.29 8.37 16.92
CA ALA A 79 -3.97 7.88 16.54
C ALA A 79 -3.32 8.74 15.45
N PHE A 80 -4.11 9.31 14.53
CA PHE A 80 -3.58 10.03 13.37
C PHE A 80 -3.43 11.55 13.60
N VAL A 81 -4.20 12.16 14.50
CA VAL A 81 -4.34 13.63 14.61
C VAL A 81 -3.06 14.39 14.97
N PHE A 82 -2.12 13.76 15.69
CA PHE A 82 -0.91 14.43 16.18
C PHE A 82 0.07 14.81 15.07
N GLY A 83 0.13 14.04 13.99
CA GLY A 83 0.96 14.37 12.83
C GLY A 83 0.51 15.68 12.19
N PRO A 84 -0.74 15.79 11.71
CA PRO A 84 -1.22 17.01 11.03
C PRO A 84 -1.32 18.23 11.95
N LEU A 85 -1.47 18.04 13.27
CA LEU A 85 -1.36 19.11 14.25
C LEU A 85 0.06 19.62 14.48
N ARG A 86 1.08 18.93 13.95
CA ARG A 86 2.50 19.22 14.20
C ARG A 86 2.86 19.26 15.69
N SER A 87 2.13 18.52 16.52
CA SER A 87 2.47 18.38 17.95
C SER A 87 3.76 17.58 18.15
N ASN A 88 4.17 16.80 17.15
CA ASN A 88 5.45 16.13 17.07
C ASN A 88 5.94 16.21 15.61
N GLU A 89 7.02 16.96 15.40
CA GLU A 89 7.54 17.26 14.06
C GLU A 89 8.06 15.99 13.34
N ALA A 90 8.66 15.05 14.07
CA ALA A 90 9.09 13.78 13.49
C ALA A 90 7.89 12.96 12.99
N TYR A 91 6.79 12.95 13.76
CA TYR A 91 5.57 12.25 13.39
C TYR A 91 4.83 12.90 12.22
N TYR A 92 4.83 14.23 12.15
CA TYR A 92 4.35 14.99 11.00
C TYR A 92 5.06 14.55 9.70
N TRP A 93 6.40 14.60 9.68
CA TRP A 93 7.17 14.21 8.50
C TRP A 93 7.04 12.73 8.17
N GLN A 94 6.95 11.88 9.19
CA GLN A 94 6.76 10.45 8.99
C GLN A 94 5.43 10.17 8.26
N GLN A 95 4.32 10.78 8.70
CA GLN A 95 3.02 10.55 8.05
C GLN A 95 2.95 11.15 6.65
N ILE A 96 3.53 12.34 6.43
CA ILE A 96 3.62 12.96 5.10
C ILE A 96 4.38 12.07 4.14
N HIS A 97 5.48 11.44 4.59
CA HIS A 97 6.20 10.51 3.75
C HIS A 97 5.42 9.21 3.56
N PHE A 98 4.88 8.63 4.62
CA PHE A 98 4.31 7.28 4.59
C PHE A 98 2.97 7.19 3.89
N LEU A 99 1.97 7.98 4.30
CA LEU A 99 0.60 7.78 3.85
C LEU A 99 0.44 7.93 2.32
N PRO A 100 1.00 8.96 1.66
CA PRO A 100 0.90 9.07 0.21
C PRO A 100 1.62 7.93 -0.55
N GLN A 101 2.69 7.35 0.03
CA GLN A 101 3.42 6.23 -0.58
C GLN A 101 2.60 4.92 -0.61
N LEU A 102 1.41 4.88 0.01
CA LEU A 102 0.47 3.77 -0.11
C LEU A 102 -0.35 3.80 -1.41
N ALA A 103 -0.42 4.93 -2.12
CA ALA A 103 -1.20 5.04 -3.35
C ALA A 103 -0.81 4.01 -4.43
N PRO A 104 0.49 3.76 -4.72
CA PRO A 104 0.95 2.67 -5.59
C PRO A 104 0.45 1.29 -5.17
N LEU A 105 0.48 0.96 -3.88
CA LEU A 105 0.01 -0.34 -3.39
C LEU A 105 -1.48 -0.49 -3.60
N ILE A 106 -2.27 0.53 -3.24
CA ILE A 106 -3.72 0.52 -3.44
C ILE A 106 -4.04 0.30 -4.93
N ALA A 107 -3.30 0.97 -5.82
CA ALA A 107 -3.44 0.78 -7.26
C ALA A 107 -3.18 -0.66 -7.67
N ILE A 108 -2.06 -1.25 -7.24
CA ILE A 108 -1.67 -2.62 -7.58
C ILE A 108 -2.68 -3.63 -7.04
N MET A 109 -3.13 -3.47 -5.79
CA MET A 109 -4.12 -4.36 -5.21
C MET A 109 -5.40 -4.37 -6.06
N ASN A 110 -5.86 -3.20 -6.53
CA ASN A 110 -7.02 -3.08 -7.41
C ASN A 110 -6.77 -3.64 -8.83
N VAL A 111 -5.60 -3.36 -9.44
CA VAL A 111 -5.23 -3.94 -10.74
C VAL A 111 -5.27 -5.46 -10.66
N GLU A 112 -4.61 -6.04 -9.66
CA GLU A 112 -4.51 -7.49 -9.51
C GLU A 112 -5.87 -8.11 -9.14
N ALA A 113 -6.73 -7.41 -8.41
CA ALA A 113 -8.11 -7.83 -8.17
C ALA A 113 -8.97 -7.89 -9.45
N CYS A 114 -8.73 -6.97 -10.39
CA CYS A 114 -9.48 -6.87 -11.63
C CYS A 114 -8.96 -7.78 -12.75
N ARG A 115 -7.81 -8.45 -12.60
CA ARG A 115 -7.30 -9.37 -13.63
C ARG A 115 -8.20 -10.58 -13.81
N ASP A 116 -8.41 -11.00 -15.05
CA ASP A 116 -9.25 -12.15 -15.39
C ASP A 116 -8.80 -13.43 -14.67
N GLY A 117 -7.48 -13.65 -14.57
CA GLY A 117 -6.90 -14.82 -13.90
C GLY A 117 -7.08 -14.84 -12.38
N ASN A 118 -7.53 -13.73 -11.79
CA ASN A 118 -7.71 -13.57 -10.35
C ASN A 118 -9.17 -13.54 -9.91
N GLN A 119 -10.13 -13.57 -10.85
CA GLN A 119 -11.56 -13.53 -10.55
C GLN A 119 -11.97 -14.66 -9.59
N GLY A 120 -12.79 -14.32 -8.59
CA GLY A 120 -13.30 -15.25 -7.58
C GLY A 120 -12.29 -15.72 -6.53
N LYS A 121 -11.07 -15.15 -6.51
CA LYS A 121 -10.04 -15.48 -5.52
C LYS A 121 -9.98 -14.41 -4.43
N TRP A 122 -9.32 -14.74 -3.31
CA TRP A 122 -9.22 -13.85 -2.14
C TRP A 122 -8.64 -12.47 -2.43
N LEU A 123 -7.82 -12.34 -3.48
CA LEU A 123 -7.23 -11.07 -3.89
C LEU A 123 -8.25 -10.08 -4.46
N THR A 124 -9.41 -10.55 -4.95
CA THR A 124 -10.44 -9.71 -5.58
C THR A 124 -11.14 -8.79 -4.57
N TYR A 125 -11.17 -9.16 -3.28
CA TYR A 125 -11.90 -8.43 -2.24
C TYR A 125 -11.07 -7.30 -1.61
N THR A 126 -10.56 -6.39 -2.43
CA THR A 126 -9.67 -5.27 -2.04
C THR A 126 -10.28 -4.36 -0.97
N ALA A 127 -11.59 -4.12 -0.99
CA ALA A 127 -12.29 -3.37 0.06
C ALA A 127 -12.18 -4.05 1.44
N ILE A 128 -12.21 -5.38 1.50
CA ILE A 128 -12.06 -6.14 2.74
C ILE A 128 -10.61 -6.02 3.25
N TRP A 129 -9.63 -6.16 2.37
CA TRP A 129 -8.23 -5.94 2.72
C TRP A 129 -7.97 -4.52 3.23
N ALA A 130 -8.53 -3.52 2.57
CA ALA A 130 -8.49 -2.12 2.98
C ALA A 130 -9.08 -1.88 4.36
N PHE A 131 -10.24 -2.46 4.64
CA PHE A 131 -10.84 -2.42 5.96
C PHE A 131 -9.92 -3.01 7.03
N PHE A 132 -9.35 -4.19 6.79
CA PHE A 132 -8.48 -4.83 7.78
C PHE A 132 -7.16 -4.09 7.98
N TYR A 133 -6.50 -3.62 6.93
CA TYR A 133 -5.21 -2.96 7.11
C TYR A 133 -5.34 -1.61 7.80
N GLN A 134 -6.46 -0.88 7.61
CA GLN A 134 -6.71 0.37 8.35
C GLN A 134 -6.98 0.15 9.84
N ASN A 135 -7.62 -0.97 10.20
CA ASN A 135 -8.05 -1.20 11.59
C ASN A 135 -7.05 -2.03 12.40
N VAL A 136 -6.40 -3.01 11.77
CA VAL A 136 -5.44 -3.92 12.42
C VAL A 136 -4.01 -3.43 12.29
N GLY A 137 -3.65 -2.81 11.17
CA GLY A 137 -2.29 -2.33 10.89
C GLY A 137 -1.79 -2.85 9.55
N GLY A 138 -1.14 -1.96 8.79
CA GLY A 138 -0.74 -2.23 7.42
C GLY A 138 0.31 -3.34 7.31
N SER A 139 1.34 -3.29 8.13
CA SER A 139 2.49 -4.19 8.11
C SER A 139 2.10 -5.66 8.18
N PHE A 140 1.11 -6.01 9.00
CA PHE A 140 0.62 -7.37 9.09
C PHE A 140 -0.25 -7.72 7.87
N VAL A 141 -1.34 -6.97 7.67
CA VAL A 141 -2.38 -7.33 6.70
C VAL A 141 -1.88 -7.26 5.26
N ILE A 142 -1.11 -6.23 4.89
CA ILE A 142 -0.53 -6.08 3.55
C ILE A 142 0.49 -7.18 3.27
N THR A 143 1.27 -7.59 4.27
CA THR A 143 2.23 -8.70 4.10
C THR A 143 1.51 -10.02 3.85
N ILE A 144 0.39 -10.28 4.54
CA ILE A 144 -0.46 -11.45 4.26
C ILE A 144 -1.02 -11.37 2.83
N TRP A 145 -1.48 -10.20 2.39
CA TRP A 145 -1.94 -10.02 1.02
C TRP A 145 -0.83 -10.34 -0.01
N TRP A 146 0.39 -9.83 0.20
CA TRP A 146 1.54 -10.15 -0.67
C TRP A 146 1.92 -11.63 -0.66
N MET A 147 1.80 -12.29 0.49
CA MET A 147 2.02 -13.73 0.61
C MET A 147 1.03 -14.52 -0.25
N LEU A 148 -0.26 -14.17 -0.18
CA LEU A 148 -1.30 -14.78 -1.01
C LEU A 148 -1.08 -14.47 -2.49
N PHE A 149 -0.72 -13.23 -2.82
CA PHE A 149 -0.38 -12.83 -4.18
C PHE A 149 0.78 -13.66 -4.72
N HIS A 150 1.86 -13.82 -3.97
CA HIS A 150 3.01 -14.64 -4.36
C HIS A 150 2.66 -16.11 -4.59
N TYR A 151 1.87 -16.68 -3.68
CA TYR A 151 1.41 -18.07 -3.80
C TYR A 151 0.59 -18.26 -5.07
N GLN A 152 -0.31 -17.33 -5.35
CA GLN A 152 -1.23 -17.38 -6.49
C GLN A 152 -0.54 -17.14 -7.83
N THR A 153 0.48 -16.28 -7.87
CA THR A 153 1.20 -15.91 -9.09
C THR A 153 2.39 -16.83 -9.40
N SER A 154 2.80 -17.70 -8.47
CA SER A 154 3.94 -18.62 -8.67
C SER A 154 3.87 -19.51 -9.93
N PRO A 155 2.72 -20.12 -10.27
CA PRO A 155 2.63 -21.01 -11.42
C PRO A 155 2.87 -20.27 -12.75
N LYS A 156 3.61 -20.90 -13.68
CA LYS A 156 3.86 -20.34 -15.02
C LYS A 156 2.59 -19.98 -15.78
N SER A 157 1.49 -20.71 -15.55
CA SER A 157 0.20 -20.48 -16.19
C SER A 157 -0.39 -19.10 -15.90
N TYR A 158 -0.06 -18.50 -14.74
CA TYR A 158 -0.51 -17.14 -14.41
C TYR A 158 -0.02 -16.10 -15.42
N TYR A 159 1.22 -16.22 -15.90
CA TYR A 159 1.84 -15.27 -16.84
C TYR A 159 1.45 -15.52 -18.31
N GLN A 160 0.88 -16.68 -18.61
CA GLN A 160 0.55 -17.08 -19.98
C GLN A 160 -0.86 -16.68 -20.40
N THR A 161 -1.77 -16.54 -19.42
CA THR A 161 -3.19 -16.26 -19.64
C THR A 161 -3.78 -15.51 -18.46
N GLY A 162 -4.73 -14.62 -18.71
CA GLY A 162 -5.51 -13.99 -17.64
C GLY A 162 -4.77 -12.85 -16.94
N CYS A 163 -3.74 -12.30 -17.60
CA CYS A 163 -3.08 -11.07 -17.17
C CYS A 163 -3.87 -9.82 -17.59
N THR A 164 -4.82 -9.93 -18.52
CA THR A 164 -5.65 -8.79 -18.95
C THR A 164 -6.50 -8.23 -17.82
N VAL A 165 -6.58 -6.91 -17.74
CA VAL A 165 -7.60 -6.19 -16.95
C VAL A 165 -8.68 -5.68 -17.93
N PRO A 166 -9.98 -5.84 -17.64
CA PRO A 166 -11.00 -5.27 -18.50
C PRO A 166 -10.84 -3.75 -18.65
N LEU A 167 -10.90 -3.27 -19.89
CA LEU A 167 -10.55 -1.89 -20.25
C LEU A 167 -11.29 -0.83 -19.44
N ALA A 168 -12.56 -1.09 -19.09
CA ALA A 168 -13.37 -0.15 -18.32
C ALA A 168 -12.79 0.05 -16.90
N TYR A 169 -12.31 -1.01 -16.23
CA TYR A 169 -11.61 -0.89 -14.95
C TYR A 169 -10.30 -0.14 -15.10
N ALA A 170 -9.50 -0.46 -16.12
CA ALA A 170 -8.20 0.18 -16.35
C ALA A 170 -8.34 1.71 -16.55
N ARG A 171 -9.42 2.17 -17.19
CA ARG A 171 -9.70 3.60 -17.42
C ARG A 171 -10.10 4.36 -16.17
N VAL A 172 -10.89 3.76 -15.29
CA VAL A 172 -11.42 4.46 -14.09
C VAL A 172 -10.49 4.39 -12.89
N MET A 173 -9.45 3.55 -12.93
CA MET A 173 -8.60 3.29 -11.77
C MET A 173 -7.77 4.49 -11.35
N LEU A 174 -7.10 5.15 -12.31
CA LEU A 174 -6.34 6.37 -12.01
C LEU A 174 -7.22 7.48 -11.41
N PRO A 175 -8.35 7.89 -12.02
CA PRO A 175 -9.20 8.91 -11.40
C PRO A 175 -9.76 8.45 -10.04
N ALA A 176 -10.10 7.17 -9.86
CA ALA A 176 -10.52 6.65 -8.56
C ALA A 176 -9.44 6.86 -7.49
N ILE A 177 -8.18 6.50 -7.76
CA ILE A 177 -7.07 6.68 -6.81
C ILE A 177 -6.81 8.17 -6.55
N VAL A 178 -6.84 9.01 -7.58
CA VAL A 178 -6.59 10.45 -7.42
C VAL A 178 -7.67 11.10 -6.55
N PHE A 179 -8.94 10.91 -6.90
CA PHE A 179 -10.05 11.60 -6.22
C PHE A 179 -10.42 10.98 -4.88
N LEU A 180 -10.28 9.67 -4.74
CA LEU A 180 -10.78 8.94 -3.57
C LEU A 180 -9.67 8.52 -2.61
N TYR A 181 -8.38 8.69 -2.96
CA TYR A 181 -7.27 8.45 -2.04
C TYR A 181 -6.29 9.62 -1.95
N ILE A 182 -5.68 10.06 -3.06
CA ILE A 182 -4.63 11.08 -3.04
C ILE A 182 -5.16 12.43 -2.54
N ILE A 183 -6.24 12.95 -3.12
CA ILE A 183 -6.81 14.24 -2.71
C ILE A 183 -7.25 14.22 -1.24
N PRO A 184 -8.01 13.21 -0.76
CA PRO A 184 -8.32 13.09 0.67
C PRO A 184 -7.09 13.00 1.57
N THR A 185 -6.02 12.34 1.12
CA THR A 185 -4.76 12.25 1.87
C THR A 185 -4.10 13.63 1.99
N ILE A 186 -4.03 14.40 0.90
CA ILE A 186 -3.50 15.78 0.92
C ILE A 186 -4.38 16.68 1.82
N ALA A 187 -5.70 16.50 1.79
CA ALA A 187 -6.64 17.28 2.57
C ALA A 187 -6.44 17.15 4.08
N ILE A 188 -5.77 16.09 4.56
CA ILE A 188 -5.36 15.98 5.97
C ILE A 188 -4.56 17.22 6.38
N TRP A 189 -3.58 17.63 5.56
CA TRP A 189 -2.69 18.76 5.87
C TRP A 189 -3.11 20.08 5.24
N TYR A 190 -3.96 20.07 4.20
CA TYR A 190 -4.36 21.29 3.49
C TYR A 190 -5.88 21.58 3.53
N PRO A 191 -6.32 22.83 3.78
CA PRO A 191 -5.51 23.99 4.19
C PRO A 191 -4.91 23.82 5.60
N ALA A 192 -3.86 24.59 5.92
CA ALA A 192 -3.10 24.41 7.17
C ALA A 192 -3.81 25.01 8.40
N ASP A 193 -4.70 25.99 8.20
CA ASP A 193 -5.43 26.75 9.21
C ASP A 193 -6.81 26.16 9.57
N LYS A 194 -7.05 24.89 9.22
CA LYS A 194 -8.30 24.21 9.56
C LYS A 194 -8.53 24.18 11.07
N SER A 195 -9.79 24.35 11.47
CA SER A 195 -10.19 24.07 12.85
C SER A 195 -9.90 22.61 13.22
N ILE A 196 -9.60 22.35 14.49
CA ILE A 196 -9.37 20.98 14.99
C ILE A 196 -10.57 20.05 14.70
N SER A 197 -11.80 20.56 14.82
CA SER A 197 -13.02 19.78 14.52
C SER A 197 -13.10 19.38 13.04
N THR A 198 -12.72 20.30 12.16
CA THR A 198 -12.61 20.04 10.72
C THR A 198 -11.53 18.99 10.44
N LEU A 199 -10.34 19.12 11.03
CA LEU A 199 -9.26 18.15 10.87
C LEU A 199 -9.69 16.75 11.31
N GLN A 200 -10.31 16.62 12.49
CA GLN A 200 -10.81 15.34 12.98
C GLN A 200 -11.86 14.72 12.05
N SER A 201 -12.70 15.56 11.41
CA SER A 201 -13.70 15.09 10.43
C SER A 201 -13.05 14.64 9.12
N VAL A 202 -12.03 15.36 8.64
CA VAL A 202 -11.23 14.97 7.47
C VAL A 202 -10.52 13.63 7.74
N LEU A 203 -9.92 13.47 8.91
CA LEU A 203 -9.27 12.21 9.31
C LEU A 203 -10.26 11.06 9.38
N ALA A 204 -11.45 11.27 9.94
CA ALA A 204 -12.49 10.25 9.99
C ALA A 204 -12.95 9.83 8.58
N PHE A 205 -13.17 10.78 7.68
CA PHE A 205 -13.45 10.50 6.28
C PHE A 205 -12.29 9.74 5.61
N TRP A 206 -11.06 10.17 5.89
CA TRP A 206 -9.86 9.58 5.32
C TRP A 206 -9.72 8.09 5.64
N GLN A 207 -10.18 7.63 6.82
CA GLN A 207 -10.12 6.21 7.19
C GLN A 207 -10.84 5.28 6.19
N PHE A 208 -11.83 5.78 5.45
CA PHE A 208 -12.58 5.00 4.45
C PHE A 208 -12.05 5.15 3.03
N THR A 209 -11.15 6.11 2.78
CA THR A 209 -10.64 6.42 1.43
C THR A 209 -10.10 5.21 0.67
N PRO A 210 -9.34 4.28 1.28
CA PRO A 210 -8.84 3.15 0.51
C PRO A 210 -9.94 2.15 0.12
N ILE A 211 -11.04 2.10 0.89
CA ILE A 211 -12.24 1.34 0.54
C ILE A 211 -12.97 2.03 -0.61
N PHE A 212 -13.13 3.35 -0.55
CA PHE A 212 -13.86 4.13 -1.54
C PHE A 212 -13.28 4.07 -2.94
N VAL A 213 -11.97 3.84 -3.10
CA VAL A 213 -11.33 3.61 -4.42
C VAL A 213 -12.03 2.47 -5.21
N ASN A 214 -12.72 1.55 -4.52
CA ASN A 214 -13.46 0.46 -5.16
C ASN A 214 -14.82 0.87 -5.72
N ILE A 215 -15.39 2.02 -5.31
CA ILE A 215 -16.73 2.46 -5.73
C ILE A 215 -16.82 2.64 -7.26
N PRO A 216 -15.89 3.37 -7.92
CA PRO A 216 -15.95 3.51 -9.38
C PRO A 216 -15.78 2.17 -10.11
N LEU A 217 -14.98 1.25 -9.56
CA LEU A 217 -14.82 -0.09 -10.12
C LEU A 217 -16.15 -0.86 -10.04
N TRP A 218 -16.81 -0.85 -8.88
CA TRP A 218 -18.12 -1.46 -8.71
C TRP A 218 -19.18 -0.86 -9.65
N LEU A 219 -19.25 0.47 -9.79
CA LEU A 219 -20.17 1.13 -10.72
C LEU A 219 -19.94 0.72 -12.19
N VAL A 220 -18.67 0.61 -12.60
CA VAL A 220 -18.32 0.11 -13.92
C VAL A 220 -18.76 -1.35 -14.09
N SER A 221 -18.63 -2.19 -13.05
CA SER A 221 -19.06 -3.59 -13.11
C SER A 221 -20.57 -3.74 -13.39
N LEU A 222 -21.39 -2.83 -12.88
CA LEU A 222 -22.84 -2.82 -13.10
C LEU A 222 -23.24 -2.43 -14.52
N THR A 223 -22.45 -1.58 -15.17
CA THR A 223 -22.74 -1.03 -16.50
C THR A 223 -22.04 -1.77 -17.63
N SER A 224 -21.05 -2.62 -17.30
CA SER A 224 -20.23 -3.35 -18.29
C SER A 224 -20.90 -4.61 -18.85
N SER A 225 -22.20 -4.84 -18.59
CA SER A 225 -22.95 -5.89 -19.29
C SER A 225 -23.06 -5.54 -20.79
N LEU A 226 -22.59 -6.46 -21.66
CA LEU A 226 -22.96 -6.65 -23.08
C LEU A 226 -22.01 -6.23 -24.22
N ASN A 227 -20.79 -5.73 -24.00
CA ASN A 227 -19.85 -5.48 -25.12
C ASN A 227 -18.59 -6.36 -25.04
N THR A 228 -18.80 -7.68 -25.23
CA THR A 228 -17.74 -8.69 -25.41
C THR A 228 -17.23 -8.79 -26.86
N THR A 229 -17.63 -7.88 -27.75
CA THR A 229 -17.18 -7.87 -29.14
C THR A 229 -15.98 -6.93 -29.31
N ASN A 230 -14.81 -7.52 -29.59
CA ASN A 230 -13.60 -6.84 -30.06
C ASN A 230 -12.89 -5.88 -29.09
N GLN A 231 -12.66 -6.25 -27.83
CA GLN A 231 -11.59 -5.57 -27.09
C GLN A 231 -10.23 -5.91 -27.73
N LYS A 232 -9.53 -4.88 -28.21
CA LYS A 232 -8.13 -5.00 -28.64
C LYS A 232 -7.33 -5.64 -27.51
N LYS A 233 -6.65 -6.74 -27.80
CA LYS A 233 -5.74 -7.41 -26.86
C LYS A 233 -4.75 -6.37 -26.30
N ASN A 234 -4.53 -6.37 -24.99
CA ASN A 234 -3.64 -5.45 -24.27
C ASN A 234 -4.06 -3.96 -24.31
N ALA A 235 -5.34 -3.64 -24.58
CA ALA A 235 -5.82 -2.24 -24.59
C ALA A 235 -5.76 -1.56 -23.21
N ASP A 236 -5.74 -2.35 -22.14
CA ASP A 236 -5.59 -1.93 -20.75
C ASP A 236 -4.19 -1.41 -20.42
N VAL A 237 -3.14 -2.01 -21.01
CA VAL A 237 -1.73 -1.73 -20.70
C VAL A 237 -1.38 -0.25 -20.79
N PHE A 238 -1.92 0.46 -21.79
CA PHE A 238 -1.70 1.90 -21.93
C PHE A 238 -2.20 2.68 -20.71
N HIS A 239 -3.42 2.41 -20.27
CA HIS A 239 -4.04 3.08 -19.13
C HIS A 239 -3.34 2.71 -17.82
N LEU A 240 -3.00 1.44 -17.62
CA LEU A 240 -2.26 0.98 -16.44
C LEU A 240 -0.88 1.63 -16.36
N ARG A 241 -0.16 1.73 -17.49
CA ARG A 241 1.15 2.39 -17.54
C ARG A 241 1.07 3.88 -17.27
N ILE A 242 0.06 4.59 -17.78
CA ILE A 242 -0.17 6.00 -17.40
C ILE A 242 -0.39 6.12 -15.90
N MET A 243 -1.25 5.27 -15.33
CA MET A 243 -1.51 5.27 -13.89
C MET A 243 -0.22 5.08 -13.09
N TYR A 244 0.58 4.05 -13.38
CA TYR A 244 1.83 3.82 -12.68
C TYR A 244 2.86 4.94 -12.89
N ALA A 245 2.91 5.56 -14.05
CA ALA A 245 3.78 6.71 -14.29
C ALA A 245 3.36 7.92 -13.41
N VAL A 246 2.06 8.22 -13.33
CA VAL A 246 1.55 9.29 -12.45
C VAL A 246 1.87 9.00 -10.99
N LEU A 247 1.65 7.76 -10.53
CA LEU A 247 1.92 7.35 -9.16
C LEU A 247 3.42 7.33 -8.83
N PHE A 248 4.28 7.02 -9.82
CA PHE A 248 5.73 7.15 -9.71
C PHE A 248 6.12 8.60 -9.42
N PHE A 249 5.71 9.56 -10.27
CA PHE A 249 6.07 10.96 -10.09
C PHE A 249 5.48 11.55 -8.80
N PHE A 250 4.26 11.15 -8.44
CA PHE A 250 3.65 11.53 -7.16
C PHE A 250 4.48 11.03 -5.97
N SER A 251 4.90 9.76 -5.98
CA SER A 251 5.72 9.18 -4.92
C SER A 251 7.09 9.85 -4.81
N VAL A 252 7.73 10.15 -5.95
CA VAL A 252 9.01 10.89 -6.00
C VAL A 252 8.84 12.30 -5.43
N ALA A 253 7.77 13.01 -5.80
CA ALA A 253 7.50 14.36 -5.29
C ALA A 253 7.30 14.35 -3.77
N VAL A 254 6.49 13.43 -3.24
CA VAL A 254 6.29 13.28 -1.79
C VAL A 254 7.59 12.91 -1.07
N HIS A 255 8.37 12.00 -1.65
CA HIS A 255 9.65 11.59 -1.09
C HIS A 255 10.57 12.80 -0.92
N TRP A 256 10.84 13.53 -2.00
CA TRP A 256 11.73 14.68 -1.96
C TRP A 256 11.17 15.85 -1.17
N TYR A 257 9.85 16.06 -1.16
CA TYR A 257 9.23 17.05 -0.28
C TYR A 257 9.50 16.75 1.19
N SER A 258 9.39 15.49 1.60
CA SER A 258 9.67 15.06 2.97
C SER A 258 11.15 15.16 3.30
N ILE A 259 12.03 14.70 2.41
CA ILE A 259 13.50 14.77 2.60
C ILE A 259 13.96 16.23 2.73
N TYR A 260 13.49 17.10 1.83
CA TYR A 260 13.77 18.53 1.89
C TYR A 260 13.24 19.14 3.19
N GLY A 261 11.98 18.87 3.54
CA GLY A 261 11.35 19.37 4.75
C GLY A 261 12.08 18.99 6.04
N ILE A 262 12.53 17.74 6.14
CA ILE A 262 13.36 17.26 7.25
C ILE A 262 14.71 17.98 7.26
N SER A 263 15.35 18.16 6.09
CA SER A 263 16.69 18.77 5.99
C SER A 263 16.74 20.23 6.41
N VAL A 264 15.66 20.98 6.16
CA VAL A 264 15.60 22.43 6.43
C VAL A 264 14.84 22.77 7.71
N SER A 265 14.31 21.77 8.42
CA SER A 265 13.58 22.01 9.67
C SER A 265 14.54 22.43 10.77
N GLU A 266 14.20 23.51 11.46
CA GLU A 266 14.94 24.01 12.62
C GLU A 266 14.60 23.21 13.90
N HIS A 267 13.58 22.35 13.85
CA HIS A 267 13.15 21.58 15.02
C HIS A 267 14.13 20.42 15.27
N PRO A 268 14.69 20.25 16.49
CA PRO A 268 15.70 19.23 16.77
C PRO A 268 15.20 17.79 16.57
N ASP A 269 13.89 17.58 16.69
CA ASP A 269 13.27 16.27 16.44
C ASP A 269 13.10 15.92 14.95
N ALA A 270 13.20 16.89 14.05
CA ALA A 270 13.06 16.69 12.60
C ALA A 270 14.37 16.21 11.97
N ASN A 271 14.78 14.98 12.29
CA ASN A 271 15.92 14.34 11.63
C ASN A 271 15.55 12.94 11.13
N TYR A 272 16.30 12.46 10.14
CA TYR A 272 16.02 11.19 9.46
C TYR A 272 15.89 10.00 10.41
N ALA A 273 16.75 9.91 11.43
CA ALA A 273 16.69 8.82 12.39
C ALA A 273 15.39 8.87 13.21
N ARG A 274 15.03 10.04 13.75
CA ARG A 274 13.79 10.20 14.53
C ARG A 274 12.54 10.01 13.68
N VAL A 275 12.57 10.36 12.40
CA VAL A 275 11.43 10.21 11.49
C VAL A 275 11.24 8.75 11.07
N PHE A 276 12.32 8.04 10.70
CA PHE A 276 12.20 6.73 10.04
C PHE A 276 12.62 5.52 10.88
N ILE A 277 13.36 5.69 11.97
CA ILE A 277 13.91 4.59 12.77
C ILE A 277 13.16 4.47 14.10
N PRO A 278 12.45 3.35 14.36
CA PRO A 278 11.84 3.07 15.65
C PRO A 278 12.84 3.11 16.79
N SER A 279 12.51 3.82 17.88
CA SER A 279 13.32 3.87 19.10
C SER A 279 12.53 3.58 20.37
N THR A 280 12.93 2.54 21.10
CA THR A 280 12.39 2.22 22.43
C THR A 280 12.83 3.22 23.51
N TYR A 281 13.78 4.10 23.19
CA TYR A 281 14.17 5.19 24.09
C TYR A 281 13.15 6.35 24.05
N THR A 282 12.47 6.55 22.93
CA THR A 282 11.56 7.70 22.76
C THR A 282 10.08 7.32 22.85
N TRP A 283 9.71 6.08 22.55
CA TRP A 283 8.31 5.64 22.42
C TRP A 283 7.42 5.83 23.67
N SER A 284 8.01 6.03 24.85
CA SER A 284 7.30 6.23 26.12
C SER A 284 7.34 7.67 26.62
N LYS A 285 7.91 8.61 25.84
CA LYS A 285 7.99 10.03 26.21
C LYS A 285 6.61 10.66 26.35
N ASP A 286 5.76 10.42 25.35
CA ASP A 286 4.38 10.90 25.27
C ASP A 286 3.59 10.09 24.23
N ILE A 287 2.31 10.44 24.06
CA ILE A 287 1.40 9.80 23.11
C ILE A 287 1.92 9.89 21.66
N PRO A 288 2.26 11.07 21.10
CA PRO A 288 2.83 11.17 19.75
C PRO A 288 4.05 10.28 19.51
N TRP A 289 4.99 10.17 20.45
CA TRP A 289 6.19 9.35 20.29
C TRP A 289 5.88 7.84 20.22
N GLY A 290 4.94 7.36 21.03
CA GLY A 290 4.53 5.95 20.96
C GLY A 290 3.75 5.64 19.69
N LEU A 291 2.95 6.60 19.19
CA LEU A 291 2.26 6.46 17.90
C LEU A 291 3.24 6.48 16.73
N LEU A 292 4.27 7.35 16.79
CA LEU A 292 5.35 7.38 15.82
C LEU A 292 6.07 6.02 15.73
N TRP A 293 6.37 5.38 16.86
CA TRP A 293 6.93 4.02 16.87
C TRP A 293 6.08 3.02 16.07
N ILE A 294 4.76 3.03 16.27
CA ILE A 294 3.82 2.16 15.55
C ILE A 294 3.89 2.43 14.05
N PHE A 295 3.84 3.70 13.65
CA PHE A 295 3.85 4.10 12.25
C PHE A 295 5.20 3.86 11.56
N GLN A 296 6.32 3.97 12.27
CA GLN A 296 7.64 3.66 11.74
C GLN A 296 7.77 2.17 11.42
N TRP A 297 7.32 1.29 12.33
CA TRP A 297 7.28 -0.14 12.04
C TRP A 297 6.33 -0.48 10.89
N ASP A 298 5.18 0.20 10.84
CA ASP A 298 4.23 0.05 9.74
C ASP A 298 4.89 0.39 8.39
N TRP A 299 5.53 1.55 8.33
CA TRP A 299 6.26 2.04 7.16
C TRP A 299 7.44 1.15 6.76
N ILE A 300 8.26 0.69 7.71
CA ILE A 300 9.43 -0.16 7.42
C ILE A 300 8.98 -1.48 6.79
N VAL A 301 8.03 -2.18 7.42
CA VAL A 301 7.60 -3.50 6.94
C VAL A 301 6.91 -3.38 5.58
N ILE A 302 6.05 -2.36 5.40
CA ILE A 302 5.42 -2.09 4.10
C ILE A 302 6.46 -1.72 3.04
N GLY A 303 7.45 -0.89 3.39
CA GLY A 303 8.55 -0.52 2.50
C GLY A 303 9.32 -1.76 2.04
N ILE A 304 9.66 -2.67 2.94
CA ILE A 304 10.28 -3.97 2.58
C ILE A 304 9.34 -4.78 1.68
N MET A 305 8.03 -4.77 1.95
CA MET A 305 7.00 -5.38 1.10
C MET A 305 6.79 -4.68 -0.25
N TYR A 306 7.44 -3.55 -0.53
CA TYR A 306 7.48 -3.01 -1.87
C TYR A 306 8.69 -3.53 -2.64
N ILE A 307 9.80 -3.78 -1.95
CA ILE A 307 11.05 -4.25 -2.56
C ILE A 307 10.97 -5.73 -2.91
N ILE A 308 10.58 -6.59 -1.96
CA ILE A 308 10.64 -8.05 -2.16
C ILE A 308 9.71 -8.50 -3.30
N PRO A 309 8.40 -8.15 -3.32
CA PRO A 309 7.52 -8.54 -4.41
C PRO A 309 7.92 -7.93 -5.76
N SER A 310 8.47 -6.71 -5.77
CA SER A 310 9.02 -6.10 -6.98
C SER A 310 10.18 -6.90 -7.55
N TRP A 311 11.11 -7.32 -6.69
CA TRP A 311 12.24 -8.14 -7.08
C TRP A 311 11.81 -9.51 -7.59
N VAL A 312 10.86 -10.13 -6.88
CA VAL A 312 10.23 -11.39 -7.30
C VAL A 312 9.56 -11.24 -8.67
N ALA A 313 8.81 -10.16 -8.90
CA ALA A 313 8.16 -9.91 -10.18
C ALA A 313 9.18 -9.71 -11.33
N ALA A 314 10.31 -9.05 -11.07
CA ALA A 314 11.40 -8.93 -12.03
C ALA A 314 11.99 -10.30 -12.40
N CYS A 315 12.26 -11.14 -11.39
CA CYS A 315 12.75 -12.50 -11.59
C CYS A 315 11.76 -13.36 -12.38
N ASP A 316 10.45 -13.23 -12.12
CA ASP A 316 9.42 -13.97 -12.84
C ASP A 316 9.37 -13.61 -14.31
N VAL A 317 9.37 -12.31 -14.62
CA VAL A 317 9.35 -11.84 -16.01
C VAL A 317 10.57 -12.35 -16.77
N GLN A 318 11.75 -12.32 -16.15
CA GLN A 318 12.97 -12.86 -16.75
C GLN A 318 12.87 -14.36 -16.99
N ARG A 319 12.44 -15.13 -15.98
CA ARG A 319 12.19 -16.56 -16.08
C ARG A 319 11.19 -16.88 -17.20
N MET A 320 10.13 -16.10 -17.36
CA MET A 320 9.13 -16.32 -18.40
C MET A 320 9.64 -15.99 -19.81
N LYS A 321 10.56 -15.03 -19.95
CA LYS A 321 11.14 -14.64 -21.24
C LYS A 321 12.33 -15.51 -21.66
N LYS A 322 13.20 -15.86 -20.71
CA LYS A 322 14.50 -16.52 -20.97
C LYS A 322 14.55 -17.99 -20.50
N GLY A 323 13.50 -18.50 -19.86
CA GLY A 323 13.45 -19.84 -19.28
C GLY A 323 13.95 -19.89 -17.83
N GLU A 324 14.97 -19.09 -17.52
CA GLU A 324 15.53 -18.90 -16.18
C GLU A 324 15.94 -17.44 -15.94
N ALA A 325 16.13 -17.06 -14.68
CA ALA A 325 16.69 -15.77 -14.30
C ALA A 325 18.17 -15.95 -13.97
N SER A 326 19.07 -15.38 -14.78
CA SER A 326 20.51 -15.43 -14.49
C SER A 326 20.85 -14.60 -13.25
N LEU A 327 21.91 -14.99 -12.53
CA LEU A 327 22.35 -14.29 -11.31
C LEU A 327 22.59 -12.80 -11.56
N GLU A 328 23.25 -12.45 -12.67
CA GLU A 328 23.49 -11.07 -13.07
C GLU A 328 22.18 -10.26 -13.17
N ASN A 329 21.21 -10.75 -13.95
CA ASN A 329 19.93 -10.06 -14.11
C ASN A 329 19.14 -9.95 -12.78
N VAL A 330 19.31 -10.91 -11.87
CA VAL A 330 18.69 -10.91 -10.54
C VAL A 330 19.31 -9.83 -9.65
N PHE A 331 20.65 -9.70 -9.66
CA PHE A 331 21.38 -8.67 -8.92
C PHE A 331 21.13 -7.27 -9.47
N GLU A 332 21.15 -7.10 -10.79
CA GLU A 332 20.80 -5.82 -11.43
C GLU A 332 19.39 -5.36 -11.06
N SER A 333 18.43 -6.29 -11.04
CA SER A 333 17.04 -5.97 -10.71
C SER A 333 16.90 -5.45 -9.28
N ILE A 334 17.51 -6.13 -8.29
CA ILE A 334 17.42 -5.66 -6.89
C ILE A 334 18.15 -4.33 -6.71
N LEU A 335 19.31 -4.13 -7.36
CA LEU A 335 20.06 -2.87 -7.29
C LEU A 335 19.25 -1.70 -7.89
N MET A 336 18.62 -1.90 -9.05
CA MET A 336 17.75 -0.89 -9.66
C MET A 336 16.55 -0.56 -8.77
N ILE A 337 15.87 -1.57 -8.21
CA ILE A 337 14.72 -1.38 -7.31
C ILE A 337 15.13 -0.58 -6.08
N MET A 338 16.26 -0.94 -5.45
CA MET A 338 16.79 -0.23 -4.29
C MET A 338 17.21 1.20 -4.63
N THR A 339 17.81 1.42 -5.80
CA THR A 339 18.21 2.76 -6.27
C THR A 339 17.00 3.67 -6.41
N ILE A 340 15.91 3.18 -7.03
CA ILE A 340 14.66 3.93 -7.15
C ILE A 340 14.00 4.12 -5.78
N ALA A 341 14.04 3.11 -4.90
CA ALA A 341 13.44 3.21 -3.57
C ALA A 341 14.14 4.25 -2.69
N ILE A 342 15.47 4.34 -2.77
CA ILE A 342 16.27 5.33 -2.05
C ILE A 342 16.12 6.72 -2.67
N GLY A 343 16.12 6.82 -4.01
CA GLY A 343 16.08 8.11 -4.70
C GLY A 343 14.67 8.70 -4.89
N GLY A 344 13.62 7.89 -4.82
CA GLY A 344 12.24 8.29 -5.09
C GLY A 344 11.22 7.81 -4.06
N GLY A 345 11.66 7.11 -3.02
CA GLY A 345 10.80 6.47 -2.04
C GLY A 345 10.30 5.09 -2.50
N PRO A 346 9.84 4.25 -1.56
CA PRO A 346 9.46 2.87 -1.85
C PRO A 346 8.30 2.79 -2.86
N GLY A 347 7.30 3.68 -2.78
CA GLY A 347 6.14 3.68 -3.68
C GLY A 347 6.51 4.00 -5.13
N ALA A 348 7.56 4.80 -5.35
CA ALA A 348 8.12 5.03 -6.68
C ALA A 348 8.73 3.74 -7.23
N ALA A 349 9.53 3.02 -6.44
CA ALA A 349 10.11 1.74 -6.87
C ALA A 349 9.03 0.73 -7.25
N LEU A 350 7.99 0.61 -6.42
CA LEU A 350 6.86 -0.28 -6.68
C LEU A 350 6.13 0.10 -7.99
N SER A 351 5.83 1.39 -8.19
CA SER A 351 5.19 1.88 -9.41
C SER A 351 6.03 1.65 -10.66
N ALA A 352 7.34 1.91 -10.59
CA ALA A 352 8.26 1.73 -11.70
C ALA A 352 8.34 0.26 -12.14
N VAL A 353 8.41 -0.66 -11.17
CA VAL A 353 8.46 -2.09 -11.45
C VAL A 353 7.15 -2.57 -12.06
N TRP A 354 6.00 -2.13 -11.54
CA TRP A 354 4.71 -2.51 -12.12
C TRP A 354 4.49 -1.90 -13.51
N PHE A 355 4.91 -0.65 -13.74
CA PHE A 355 4.93 -0.03 -15.07
C PHE A 355 5.71 -0.87 -16.09
N TRP A 356 6.93 -1.28 -15.72
CA TRP A 356 7.75 -2.15 -16.54
C TRP A 356 7.10 -3.53 -16.73
N ARG A 357 6.55 -4.10 -15.66
CA ARG A 357 5.91 -5.42 -15.65
C ARG A 357 4.74 -5.49 -16.63
N GLU A 358 3.83 -4.50 -16.67
CA GLU A 358 2.67 -4.56 -17.59
C GLU A 358 3.09 -4.72 -19.05
N GLY A 359 4.11 -3.98 -19.50
CA GLY A 359 4.63 -4.11 -20.87
C GLY A 359 5.23 -5.50 -21.14
N ASN A 360 5.86 -6.10 -20.13
CA ASN A 360 6.45 -7.43 -20.26
C ASN A 360 5.39 -8.54 -20.25
N LEU A 361 4.36 -8.45 -19.40
CA LEU A 361 3.25 -9.40 -19.36
C LEU A 361 2.53 -9.45 -20.72
N ALA A 362 2.22 -8.28 -21.27
CA ALA A 362 1.60 -8.15 -22.58
C ALA A 362 2.40 -8.84 -23.69
N ALA A 363 3.73 -8.76 -23.64
CA ALA A 363 4.62 -9.42 -24.59
C ALA A 363 4.65 -10.95 -24.40
N ILE A 364 4.68 -11.43 -23.15
CA ILE A 364 4.69 -12.87 -22.81
C ILE A 364 3.38 -13.55 -23.24
N GLU A 365 2.24 -12.92 -22.97
CA GLU A 365 0.92 -13.41 -23.38
C GLU A 365 0.72 -13.33 -24.90
N GLY A 366 1.33 -12.33 -25.56
CA GLY A 366 1.42 -12.25 -27.02
C GLY A 366 2.16 -13.46 -27.61
N ALA A 367 3.38 -13.73 -27.14
CA ALA A 367 4.20 -14.83 -27.61
C ALA A 367 3.58 -16.22 -27.34
N SER A 368 2.93 -16.39 -26.19
CA SER A 368 2.27 -17.65 -25.82
C SER A 368 1.06 -17.96 -26.72
N ALA A 369 0.33 -16.93 -27.17
CA ALA A 369 -0.80 -17.11 -28.08
C ALA A 369 -0.34 -17.55 -29.49
N VAL A 370 0.75 -16.99 -29.99
CA VAL A 370 1.34 -17.39 -31.29
C VAL A 370 1.72 -18.87 -31.28
N LYS A 371 2.35 -19.35 -30.20
CA LYS A 371 2.74 -20.77 -30.04
C LYS A 371 1.56 -21.75 -29.96
N LYS A 372 0.36 -21.30 -29.59
CA LYS A 372 -0.86 -22.14 -29.53
C LYS A 372 -1.61 -22.19 -30.86
N GLY A 373 -1.35 -21.24 -31.76
CA GLY A 373 -1.95 -21.19 -33.10
C GLY A 373 -1.11 -21.84 -34.19
N GLN A 374 0.10 -22.29 -33.85
CA GLN A 374 0.93 -23.22 -34.61
C GLN A 374 0.69 -24.62 -34.06
#